data_AF-A0A746JK47-F1
#
_entry.id   AF-A0A746JK47-F1
#
_cell.length_a   1.000
_cell.length_b   1.000
_cell.length_c   1.000
_cell.angle_alpha   90.00
_cell.angle_beta   90.00
_cell.angle_gamma   90.00
#
_symmetry.space_group_name_H-M   'P 1'
#
loop_
_entity.id
_entity.type
_entity.pdbx_description
1 polymer ?
#
loop_
_entity_poly.entity_id
_entity_poly.type
_entity_poly.pdbx_seq_one_letter_code
_entity_poly.pdbx_strand_id
1 'polypeptide(L)' 'KHHVLVGGHAEVRGGPILLDDRVLIEGQACIQGEILIEHQVEISGRAAVIAFDGNTIHLRGPKVINGEDRITRTPLVGSL' A
#
# COMPACT_ATOMS: atom_id res chain seq x y z
N LYS A 1 -15.69 -8.30 5.79
CA LYS A 1 -16.32 -7.04 5.31
C LYS A 1 -15.17 -6.16 4.85
N HIS A 2 -15.12 -5.79 3.57
CA HIS A 2 -14.08 -4.91 3.02
C HIS A 2 -14.15 -3.57 3.77
N HIS A 3 -13.11 -3.22 4.53
CA HIS A 3 -13.00 -1.93 5.21
C HIS A 3 -11.75 -1.26 4.66
N VAL A 4 -11.94 -0.31 3.75
CA VAL A 4 -10.87 0.44 3.11
C VAL A 4 -11.16 1.91 3.31
N LEU A 5 -10.16 2.64 3.81
CA LEU A 5 -10.22 4.10 3.90
C LEU A 5 -8.99 4.69 3.20
N VAL A 6 -9.25 5.54 2.22
CA VAL A 6 -8.22 6.37 1.57
C VAL A 6 -8.57 7.83 1.83
N GLY A 7 -7.67 8.56 2.47
CA GLY A 7 -7.92 9.94 2.92
C GLY A 7 -6.67 10.81 2.94
N GLY A 8 -6.79 12.01 3.52
CA GLY A 8 -5.71 13.00 3.56
C GLY A 8 -5.33 13.50 2.16
N HIS A 9 -4.03 13.50 1.87
CA HIS A 9 -3.43 13.83 0.56
C HIS A 9 -2.84 12.59 -0.10
N ALA A 10 -3.33 11.39 0.24
CA ALA A 10 -2.85 10.16 -0.36
C ALA A 10 -3.19 10.12 -1.85
N GLU A 11 -2.26 9.63 -2.66
CA GLU A 11 -2.43 9.43 -4.10
C GLU A 11 -2.41 7.94 -4.41
N VAL A 12 -3.45 7.44 -5.10
CA VAL A 12 -3.54 6.05 -5.57
C VAL A 12 -3.80 6.07 -7.08
N ARG A 13 -2.85 5.59 -7.88
CA ARG A 13 -2.92 5.65 -9.36
C ARG A 13 -2.17 4.52 -10.07
N GLY A 14 -2.38 4.38 -11.37
CA GLY A 14 -1.86 3.25 -12.16
C GLY A 14 -2.79 2.04 -12.04
N GLY A 15 -2.25 0.82 -12.21
CA GLY A 15 -2.98 -0.40 -11.86
C GLY A 15 -2.80 -1.57 -12.81
N PRO A 16 -3.38 -2.73 -12.44
CA PRO A 16 -4.49 -2.88 -11.48
C PRO A 16 -4.13 -2.72 -9.98
N ILE A 17 -5.02 -2.09 -9.18
CA ILE A 17 -4.86 -1.93 -7.72
C ILE A 17 -6.05 -2.56 -6.99
N LEU A 18 -5.77 -3.39 -5.99
CA LEU A 18 -6.78 -3.98 -5.09
C LEU A 18 -6.46 -3.66 -3.63
N LEU A 19 -7.46 -3.15 -2.91
CA LEU A 19 -7.39 -2.82 -1.48
C LEU A 19 -8.46 -3.63 -0.73
N ASP A 20 -8.09 -4.40 0.29
CA ASP A 20 -9.03 -5.27 1.02
C ASP A 20 -8.72 -5.44 2.53
N ASP A 21 -9.74 -5.69 3.35
CA ASP A 21 -9.67 -6.22 4.70
C ASP A 21 -8.88 -5.32 5.68
N ARG A 22 -9.49 -4.18 6.05
CA ARG A 22 -8.96 -3.22 7.04
C ARG A 22 -7.68 -2.54 6.54
N VAL A 23 -7.76 -1.91 5.37
CA VAL A 23 -6.66 -1.08 4.82
C VAL A 23 -6.93 0.40 5.08
N LEU A 24 -5.92 1.09 5.60
CA LEU A 24 -5.92 2.54 5.80
C LEU A 24 -4.77 3.16 5.00
N ILE A 25 -5.07 4.12 4.13
CA ILE A 25 -4.08 4.90 3.39
C ILE A 25 -4.37 6.38 3.63
N GLU A 26 -3.44 7.10 4.24
CA GLU A 26 -3.60 8.51 4.58
C GLU A 26 -2.28 9.30 4.53
N GLY A 27 -2.30 10.56 4.97
CA GLY A 27 -1.13 11.44 4.90
C GLY A 27 -0.82 11.88 3.47
N GLN A 28 0.45 11.83 3.08
CA GLN A 28 0.97 12.10 1.73
C GLN A 28 1.44 10.81 1.05
N ALA A 29 0.87 9.67 1.44
CA ALA A 29 1.25 8.37 0.92
C ALA A 29 1.02 8.28 -0.60
N CYS A 30 1.96 7.69 -1.33
CA CYS A 30 1.87 7.53 -2.77
C CYS A 30 1.87 6.05 -3.14
N ILE A 31 0.78 5.57 -3.74
CA ILE A 31 0.59 4.20 -4.21
C ILE A 31 0.48 4.24 -5.74
N GLN A 32 1.42 3.60 -6.42
CA GLN A 32 1.48 3.63 -7.88
C GLN A 32 1.83 2.28 -8.50
N GLY A 33 1.04 1.84 -9.49
CA GLY A 33 1.32 0.65 -10.30
C GLY A 33 0.43 -0.55 -9.95
N GLU A 34 0.86 -1.76 -10.31
CA GLU A 34 0.12 -3.00 -10.02
C GLU A 34 0.33 -3.46 -8.56
N ILE A 35 -0.67 -3.25 -7.70
CA ILE A 35 -0.50 -3.42 -6.24
C ILE A 35 -1.72 -4.08 -5.59
N LEU A 36 -1.47 -5.13 -4.81
CA LEU A 36 -2.43 -5.76 -3.89
C LEU A 36 -2.09 -5.35 -2.45
N ILE A 37 -3.02 -4.71 -1.75
CA ILE A 37 -2.87 -4.34 -0.34
C ILE A 37 -4.03 -4.94 0.44
N GLU A 38 -3.73 -5.80 1.40
CA GLU A 38 -4.78 -6.49 2.14
C GLU A 38 -4.44 -6.82 3.60
N HIS A 39 -5.47 -7.07 4.40
CA HIS A 39 -5.38 -7.62 5.75
C HIS A 39 -4.62 -6.75 6.76
N GLN A 40 -5.23 -5.66 7.26
CA GLN A 40 -4.66 -4.80 8.32
C GLN A 40 -3.35 -4.10 7.94
N VAL A 41 -3.34 -3.43 6.79
CA VAL A 41 -2.21 -2.58 6.37
C VAL A 41 -2.56 -1.11 6.58
N GLU A 42 -1.69 -0.39 7.26
CA GLU A 42 -1.72 1.07 7.39
C GLU A 42 -0.56 1.68 6.60
N ILE A 43 -0.86 2.64 5.73
CA ILE A 43 0.13 3.40 4.97
C ILE A 43 -0.10 4.89 5.22
N SER A 44 0.88 5.56 5.80
CA SER A 44 0.76 6.97 6.21
C SER A 44 2.06 7.74 6.01
N GLY A 45 2.10 9.02 6.41
CA GLY A 45 3.27 9.88 6.23
C GLY A 45 3.57 10.20 4.76
N ARG A 46 4.85 10.17 4.36
CA ARG A 46 5.33 10.32 2.98
C ARG A 46 5.76 8.99 2.36
N ALA A 47 5.25 7.88 2.89
CA ALA A 47 5.58 6.55 2.40
C ALA A 47 5.19 6.39 0.91
N ALA A 48 6.03 5.67 0.17
CA ALA A 48 5.82 5.42 -1.25
C ALA A 48 5.85 3.91 -1.53
N VAL A 49 4.80 3.41 -2.17
CA VAL A 49 4.70 2.03 -2.69
C VAL A 49 4.55 2.11 -4.20
N ILE A 50 5.60 1.76 -4.93
CA ILE A 50 5.68 1.96 -6.38
C ILE A 50 6.06 0.65 -7.06
N ALA A 51 5.10 0.06 -7.76
CA ALA A 51 5.32 -1.04 -8.68
C ALA A 51 5.68 -0.47 -10.06
N PHE A 52 6.90 -0.74 -10.53
CA PHE A 52 7.34 -0.39 -11.88
C PHE A 52 6.77 -1.35 -12.93
N ASP A 53 6.81 -0.97 -14.20
CA ASP A 53 6.19 -1.72 -15.30
C ASP A 53 6.59 -3.20 -15.30
N GLY A 54 5.57 -4.08 -15.33
CA GLY A 54 5.74 -5.53 -15.28
C GLY A 54 6.07 -6.10 -13.89
N ASN A 55 5.99 -5.29 -12.83
CA ASN A 55 6.11 -5.76 -11.44
C ASN A 55 4.77 -5.62 -10.71
N THR A 56 4.54 -6.55 -9.80
CA THR A 56 3.41 -6.54 -8.86
C THR A 56 3.95 -6.46 -7.44
N ILE A 57 3.36 -5.61 -6.59
CA ILE A 57 3.66 -5.57 -5.16
C ILE A 57 2.47 -6.11 -4.39
N HIS A 58 2.72 -7.08 -3.50
CA HIS A 58 1.74 -7.57 -2.54
C HIS A 58 2.14 -7.12 -1.13
N LEU A 59 1.24 -6.38 -0.48
CA LEU A 59 1.36 -5.96 0.89
C LEU A 59 0.26 -6.62 1.70
N ARG A 60 0.66 -7.50 2.62
CA ARG A 60 -0.26 -8.17 3.53
C ARG A 60 0.10 -7.86 4.97
N GLY A 61 -0.89 -7.54 5.80
CA GLY A 61 -0.65 -7.19 7.19
C GLY A 61 -0.73 -8.35 8.18
N PRO A 62 -0.75 -8.06 9.50
CA PRO A 62 -0.71 -6.71 10.08
C PRO A 62 0.62 -5.99 9.76
N LYS A 63 0.56 -4.76 9.25
CA LYS A 63 1.75 -4.00 8.83
C LYS A 63 1.49 -2.50 8.84
N VAL A 64 2.49 -1.73 9.27
CA VAL A 64 2.50 -0.25 9.20
C VAL A 64 3.66 0.17 8.31
N ILE A 65 3.38 1.00 7.31
CA ILE A 65 4.36 1.59 6.38
C ILE A 65 4.20 3.11 6.52
N ASN A 66 5.21 3.81 7.03
CA ASN A 66 5.05 5.23 7.38
C ASN A 66 6.34 6.04 7.14
N GLY A 67 6.36 7.28 7.62
CA GLY A 67 7.54 8.13 7.53
C GLY A 67 7.94 8.38 6.08
N GLU A 68 9.12 7.93 5.68
CA GLU A 68 9.65 8.02 4.31
C GLU A 68 9.92 6.65 3.69
N ASP A 69 9.25 5.59 4.18
CA ASP A 69 9.41 4.22 3.68
C ASP A 69 9.22 4.15 2.15
N ARG A 70 10.08 3.37 1.49
CA ARG A 70 10.04 3.17 0.04
C ARG A 70 9.98 1.69 -0.30
N ILE A 71 8.80 1.24 -0.73
CA ILE A 71 8.55 -0.14 -1.14
C ILE A 71 8.45 -0.19 -2.65
N THR A 72 9.35 -0.93 -3.29
CA THR A 72 9.37 -1.11 -4.75
C THR A 72 9.25 -2.56 -5.19
N ARG A 73 9.10 -3.48 -4.23
CA ARG A 73 8.93 -4.93 -4.40
C ARG A 73 8.17 -5.51 -3.21
N THR A 74 7.53 -6.66 -3.39
CA THR A 74 6.90 -7.42 -2.29
C THR A 74 7.90 -7.70 -1.16
N PRO A 75 7.65 -7.25 0.08
CA PRO A 75 8.48 -7.58 1.24
C PRO A 75 8.42 -9.08 1.51
N LEU A 76 9.59 -9.74 1.62
CA LEU A 76 9.68 -11.18 1.91
C LEU A 76 9.75 -11.52 3.41
N VAL A 77 9.72 -10.51 4.27
CA VAL A 77 9.88 -10.66 5.72
C VAL A 77 8.58 -10.23 6.42
N GLY A 78 8.11 -11.06 7.36
CA GLY A 78 6.84 -10.87 8.06
C GLY A 78 5.69 -11.59 7.35
N SER A 79 4.44 -11.19 7.63
CA SER A 79 3.28 -11.72 6.91
C SER A 79 3.35 -11.34 5.44
N LEU A 80 3.45 -12.37 4.60
CA LEU A 80 3.13 -12.36 3.17
C LEU A 80 1.62 -12.45 2.97
#